data_AF-A0A1V4M1K7-F1
#
_entry.id   AF-A0A1V4M1K7-F1
#
_cell.length_a   1.000
_cell.length_b   1.000
_cell.length_c   1.000
_cell.angle_alpha   90.00
_cell.angle_beta   90.00
_cell.angle_gamma   90.00
#
_symmetry.space_group_name_H-M   'P 1'
#
loop_
_entity.id
_entity.type
_entity.pdbx_description
1 polymer ?
#
loop_
_entity_poly.entity_id
_entity_poly.type
_entity_poly.pdbx_seq_one_letter_code
_entity_poly.pdbx_strand_id
1 'polypeptide(L)'
;MKRILWVAPVICLFLAACGAEEALEVPPEIPQSSLEAEAEVPVEETPIVFEEGVTLAGHVGRLIENQDSEGLLDLADEMWPDYFDTEAMKAALADYRMVLGGGRIVAVTEGGRVPAAQDLFYYQLVSEEGSSLTLVLKATEEGRYYLADPVVFYSGFKNRLMHRYLEALKARDVEAIARAVYLDETGKTYPLDKAGNLLGRYEETFDLETLAWEFTGHFGPYGEFLIEITGSREGVPRVHEITVVTGDGQVGLRDPWAD
;
A
#
# COMPACT_ATOMS: atom_id res chain seq x y z
N MET A 1 -27.75 -27.21 21.72
CA MET A 1 -28.17 -25.80 21.72
C MET A 1 -27.33 -25.05 22.75
N LYS A 2 -26.29 -24.35 22.31
CA LYS A 2 -25.40 -23.56 23.17
C LYS A 2 -25.31 -22.15 22.60
N ARG A 3 -25.52 -21.18 23.48
CA ARG A 3 -25.56 -19.73 23.23
C ARG A 3 -24.14 -19.20 23.07
N ILE A 4 -23.95 -18.31 22.09
CA ILE A 4 -22.72 -17.54 21.88
C ILE A 4 -22.88 -16.24 22.67
N LEU A 5 -22.00 -16.02 23.66
CA LEU A 5 -21.79 -14.73 24.29
C LEU A 5 -20.64 -14.05 23.55
N TRP A 6 -20.89 -12.87 22.98
CA TRP A 6 -19.86 -11.97 22.47
C TRP A 6 -19.34 -11.13 23.62
N VAL A 7 -18.03 -11.17 23.86
CA VAL A 7 -17.30 -10.26 24.76
C VAL A 7 -16.54 -9.29 23.88
N ALA A 8 -16.90 -8.00 23.95
CA ALA A 8 -16.14 -6.90 23.36
C ALA A 8 -15.10 -6.38 24.38
N PRO A 9 -13.86 -6.08 23.98
CA PRO A 9 -12.87 -5.52 24.89
C PRO A 9 -12.95 -3.99 24.97
N VAL A 10 -13.21 -3.52 26.19
CA VAL A 10 -12.53 -2.45 26.94
C VAL A 10 -11.69 -1.44 26.13
N ILE A 11 -12.21 -0.22 26.01
CA ILE A 11 -11.44 1.00 25.67
C ILE A 11 -10.94 1.62 26.97
N CYS A 12 -9.62 1.66 27.16
CA CYS A 12 -8.96 2.41 28.24
C CYS A 12 -8.63 3.84 27.76
N LEU A 13 -9.35 4.83 28.30
CA LEU A 13 -8.94 6.23 28.26
C LEU A 13 -7.88 6.50 29.33
N PHE A 14 -6.71 7.01 28.94
CA PHE A 14 -5.79 7.70 29.85
C PHE A 14 -5.95 9.21 29.68
N LEU A 15 -6.58 9.84 30.67
CA LEU A 15 -6.48 11.28 30.92
C LEU A 15 -5.35 11.51 31.92
N ALA A 16 -4.28 12.18 31.49
CA ALA A 16 -3.28 12.71 32.39
C ALA A 16 -3.53 14.22 32.58
N ALA A 17 -3.93 14.59 33.79
CA ALA A 17 -3.92 15.96 34.27
C ALA A 17 -2.71 16.13 35.19
N CYS A 18 -1.91 17.17 34.95
CA CYS A 18 -1.17 17.90 35.98
C CYS A 18 -0.61 19.19 35.36
N GLY A 19 -1.02 20.33 35.92
CA GLY A 19 -0.50 21.64 35.58
C GLY A 19 0.79 21.98 36.32
N ALA A 20 1.47 23.01 35.83
CA ALA A 20 2.22 23.95 36.66
C ALA A 20 2.32 25.27 35.89
N GLU A 21 1.94 26.33 36.60
CA GLU A 21 2.10 27.74 36.25
C GLU A 21 3.58 28.10 36.06
N GLU A 22 3.90 28.92 35.07
CA GLU A 22 4.89 29.98 35.28
C GLU A 22 4.68 31.11 34.27
N ALA A 23 4.58 32.31 34.82
CA ALA A 23 4.39 33.57 34.12
C ALA A 23 5.65 33.93 33.33
N LEU A 24 5.46 34.33 32.07
CA LEU A 24 6.50 34.95 31.26
C LEU A 24 5.96 36.28 30.72
N GLU A 25 6.59 37.35 31.21
CA GLU A 25 6.39 38.74 30.84
C GLU A 25 6.68 38.94 29.35
N VAL A 26 5.76 39.58 28.62
CA VAL A 26 5.99 40.05 27.25
C VAL A 26 6.02 41.58 27.26
N PRO A 27 7.15 42.23 26.94
CA PRO A 27 7.22 43.68 26.76
C PRO A 27 7.07 44.05 25.25
N PRO A 28 7.05 45.35 24.93
CA PRO A 28 5.93 46.08 24.34
C PRO A 28 5.82 46.00 22.81
N GLU A 29 4.66 46.46 22.32
CA GLU A 29 4.26 46.60 20.91
C GLU A 29 5.36 47.22 20.01
N ILE A 30 5.66 46.50 18.92
CA ILE A 30 6.46 47.01 17.80
C ILE A 30 5.49 47.65 16.79
N PRO A 31 5.73 48.89 16.32
CA PRO A 31 4.84 49.59 15.41
C PRO A 31 4.78 48.92 14.03
N GLN A 32 3.56 48.88 13.48
CA GLN A 32 3.29 48.50 12.10
C GLN A 32 4.09 49.37 11.13
N SER A 33 4.97 48.76 10.34
CA SER A 33 5.43 49.33 9.07
C SER A 33 5.38 48.25 7.99
N SER A 34 4.39 48.40 7.11
CA SER A 34 4.44 48.15 5.68
C SER A 34 5.58 47.25 5.18
N LEU A 35 5.27 45.98 4.99
CA LEU A 35 5.95 45.11 4.04
C LEU A 35 4.94 44.67 2.99
N GLU A 36 5.44 44.65 1.77
CA GLU A 36 4.72 44.71 0.52
C GLU A 36 3.84 43.47 0.33
N ALA A 37 2.67 43.70 -0.25
CA ALA A 37 1.79 42.63 -0.69
C ALA A 37 2.48 41.83 -1.80
N GLU A 38 3.05 40.69 -1.46
CA GLU A 38 3.25 39.62 -2.43
C GLU A 38 1.85 39.14 -2.82
N ALA A 39 1.46 39.45 -4.05
CA ALA A 39 0.25 38.91 -4.64
C ALA A 39 0.41 37.39 -4.68
N GLU A 40 -0.30 36.69 -3.79
CA GLU A 40 -0.62 35.28 -3.98
C GLU A 40 -1.26 35.16 -5.36
N VAL A 41 -0.52 34.59 -6.30
CA VAL A 41 -1.10 34.12 -7.55
C VAL A 41 -1.98 32.95 -7.13
N PRO A 42 -3.32 33.04 -7.25
CA PRO A 42 -4.15 31.87 -7.02
C PRO A 42 -3.71 30.82 -8.03
N VAL A 43 -3.19 29.70 -7.52
CA VAL A 43 -3.13 28.48 -8.31
C VAL A 43 -4.60 28.14 -8.55
N GLU A 44 -5.13 28.52 -9.71
CA GLU A 44 -6.39 27.98 -10.21
C GLU A 44 -6.16 26.48 -10.38
N GLU A 45 -6.47 25.70 -9.33
CA GLU A 45 -6.66 24.27 -9.43
C GLU A 45 -7.78 24.07 -10.45
N THR A 46 -7.37 23.75 -11.67
CA THR A 46 -8.31 23.48 -12.75
C THR A 46 -8.92 22.12 -12.40
N PRO A 47 -10.21 22.02 -12.04
CA PRO A 47 -10.80 20.72 -11.79
C PRO A 47 -10.62 19.87 -13.05
N ILE A 48 -10.20 18.62 -12.88
CA ILE A 48 -10.10 17.66 -13.98
C ILE A 48 -11.52 17.44 -14.50
N VAL A 49 -11.90 18.17 -15.55
CA VAL A 49 -13.18 18.00 -16.24
C VAL A 49 -13.03 16.78 -17.15
N PHE A 50 -13.66 15.67 -16.77
CA PHE A 50 -13.74 14.49 -17.63
C PHE A 50 -14.57 14.81 -18.88
N GLU A 51 -14.10 14.37 -20.05
CA GLU A 51 -14.93 14.33 -21.27
C GLU A 51 -16.28 13.65 -20.94
N GLU A 52 -17.40 14.20 -21.43
CA GLU A 52 -18.73 13.64 -21.18
C GLU A 52 -18.74 12.12 -21.37
N GLY A 53 -18.96 11.38 -20.27
CA GLY A 53 -19.06 9.91 -20.29
C GLY A 53 -17.85 9.14 -19.74
N VAL A 54 -16.75 9.79 -19.34
CA VAL A 54 -15.63 9.09 -18.67
C VAL A 54 -15.74 9.23 -17.15
N THR A 55 -15.96 8.12 -16.46
CA THR A 55 -15.89 8.06 -14.98
C THR A 55 -14.42 8.19 -14.53
N LEU A 56 -14.15 8.62 -13.29
CA LEU A 56 -12.77 8.61 -12.76
C LEU A 56 -12.14 7.22 -12.89
N ALA A 57 -12.88 6.15 -12.62
CA ALA A 57 -12.40 4.78 -12.83
C ALA A 57 -12.02 4.48 -14.29
N GLY A 58 -12.78 5.02 -15.26
CA GLY A 58 -12.40 4.97 -16.68
C GLY A 58 -11.15 5.78 -16.99
N HIS A 59 -10.94 6.92 -16.33
CA HIS A 59 -9.70 7.68 -16.46
C HIS A 59 -8.49 6.93 -15.88
N VAL A 60 -8.61 6.37 -14.67
CA VAL A 60 -7.59 5.49 -14.07
C VAL A 60 -7.28 4.31 -15.01
N GLY A 61 -8.30 3.72 -15.62
CA GLY A 61 -8.10 2.68 -16.63
C GLY A 61 -7.23 3.14 -17.81
N ARG A 62 -7.49 4.33 -18.36
CA ARG A 62 -6.65 4.91 -19.43
C ARG A 62 -5.21 5.17 -18.98
N LEU A 63 -5.00 5.63 -17.75
CA LEU A 63 -3.66 5.83 -17.19
C LEU A 63 -2.90 4.50 -17.07
N ILE A 64 -3.58 3.42 -16.66
CA ILE A 64 -2.99 2.06 -16.60
C ILE A 64 -2.59 1.55 -17.99
N GLU A 65 -3.47 1.73 -18.98
CA GLU A 65 -3.20 1.33 -20.37
C GLU A 65 -1.99 2.08 -20.96
N ASN A 66 -1.93 3.39 -20.70
CA ASN A 66 -0.87 4.29 -21.19
C ASN A 66 0.42 4.21 -20.36
N GLN A 67 0.42 3.48 -19.24
CA GLN A 67 1.53 3.45 -18.28
C GLN A 67 1.93 4.84 -17.78
N ASP A 68 0.94 5.69 -17.55
CA ASP A 68 1.12 7.07 -17.15
C ASP A 68 1.24 7.19 -15.63
N SER A 69 2.48 7.10 -15.12
CA SER A 69 2.76 7.17 -13.68
C SER A 69 2.57 8.56 -13.10
N GLU A 70 2.72 9.61 -13.91
CA GLU A 70 2.55 10.99 -13.47
C GLU A 70 1.05 11.30 -13.32
N GLY A 71 0.22 10.94 -14.29
CA GLY A 71 -1.22 11.09 -14.15
C GLY A 71 -1.82 10.25 -13.02
N LEU A 72 -1.23 9.07 -12.71
CA LEU A 72 -1.64 8.29 -11.54
C LEU A 72 -1.20 8.97 -10.23
N LEU A 73 -0.02 9.58 -10.22
CA LEU A 73 0.48 10.36 -9.08
C LEU A 73 -0.45 11.54 -8.81
N ASP A 74 -0.83 12.32 -9.82
CA ASP A 74 -1.72 13.47 -9.66
C ASP A 74 -3.05 13.09 -8.98
N LEU A 75 -3.59 11.90 -9.25
CA LEU A 75 -4.82 11.40 -8.63
C LEU A 75 -4.65 10.91 -7.18
N ALA A 76 -3.43 10.59 -6.76
CA ALA A 76 -3.10 10.05 -5.44
C ALA A 76 -2.48 11.10 -4.51
N ASP A 77 -1.64 11.98 -5.06
CA ASP A 77 -0.88 13.05 -4.42
C ASP A 77 -1.79 14.02 -3.68
N GLU A 78 -2.96 14.35 -4.25
CA GLU A 78 -3.86 15.29 -3.60
C GLU A 78 -4.40 14.80 -2.23
N MET A 79 -4.28 13.51 -1.86
CA MET A 79 -4.59 13.04 -0.50
C MET A 79 -3.38 12.88 0.40
N TRP A 80 -2.23 12.53 -0.15
CA TRP A 80 -1.04 12.15 0.61
C TRP A 80 0.25 12.55 -0.12
N PRO A 81 0.51 13.85 -0.28
CA PRO A 81 1.56 14.33 -1.15
C PRO A 81 2.97 13.93 -0.68
N ASP A 82 3.12 13.66 0.62
CA ASP A 82 4.39 13.23 1.21
C ASP A 82 4.63 11.72 1.15
N TYR A 83 3.63 10.92 0.74
CA TYR A 83 3.70 9.45 0.78
C TYR A 83 4.00 8.81 -0.57
N PHE A 84 3.81 9.54 -1.67
CA PHE A 84 3.95 9.00 -3.01
C PHE A 84 5.06 9.69 -3.79
N ASP A 85 5.78 8.88 -4.55
CA ASP A 85 6.70 9.35 -5.57
C ASP A 85 6.43 8.60 -6.89
N THR A 86 7.05 9.08 -7.96
CA THR A 86 6.89 8.49 -9.30
C THR A 86 7.30 7.01 -9.33
N GLU A 87 8.26 6.58 -8.51
CA GLU A 87 8.71 5.19 -8.48
C GLU A 87 7.67 4.27 -7.81
N ALA A 88 7.00 4.73 -6.75
CA ALA A 88 5.87 4.04 -6.15
C ALA A 88 4.71 3.90 -7.14
N MET A 89 4.42 4.94 -7.92
CA MET A 89 3.37 4.88 -8.95
C MET A 89 3.72 3.95 -10.12
N LYS A 90 5.00 3.92 -10.54
CA LYS A 90 5.48 2.92 -11.51
C LYS A 90 5.29 1.49 -11.00
N ALA A 91 5.58 1.24 -9.73
CA ALA A 91 5.36 -0.07 -9.11
C ALA A 91 3.87 -0.44 -9.09
N ALA A 92 3.00 0.51 -8.72
CA ALA A 92 1.56 0.30 -8.72
C ALA A 92 1.00 0.02 -10.13
N LEU A 93 1.46 0.76 -11.14
CA LEU A 93 1.08 0.52 -12.54
C LEU A 93 1.52 -0.87 -13.02
N ALA A 94 2.74 -1.29 -12.70
CA ALA A 94 3.23 -2.62 -13.04
C ALA A 94 2.33 -3.70 -12.42
N ASP A 95 1.97 -3.54 -11.15
CA ASP A 95 1.08 -4.46 -10.44
C ASP A 95 -0.33 -4.48 -11.06
N TYR A 96 -0.91 -3.31 -11.38
CA TYR A 96 -2.22 -3.23 -12.04
C TYR A 96 -2.23 -3.92 -13.38
N ARG A 97 -1.21 -3.70 -14.20
CA ARG A 97 -1.09 -4.36 -15.51
C ARG A 97 -0.98 -5.86 -15.35
N MET A 98 -0.22 -6.33 -14.37
CA MET A 98 -0.08 -7.75 -14.10
C MET A 98 -1.43 -8.38 -13.72
N VAL A 99 -2.19 -7.75 -12.83
CA VAL A 99 -3.54 -8.20 -12.44
C VAL A 99 -4.48 -8.23 -13.65
N LEU A 100 -4.42 -7.21 -14.50
CA LEU A 100 -5.25 -7.12 -15.70
C LEU A 100 -4.73 -7.98 -16.88
N GLY A 101 -3.68 -8.80 -16.67
CA GLY A 101 -3.11 -9.64 -17.73
C GLY A 101 -2.44 -8.86 -18.87
N GLY A 102 -2.19 -7.56 -18.67
CA GLY A 102 -1.60 -6.66 -19.65
C GLY A 102 -2.51 -6.22 -20.79
N GLY A 103 -3.77 -6.66 -20.82
CA GLY A 103 -4.70 -6.34 -21.89
C GLY A 103 -5.49 -5.06 -21.70
N ARG A 104 -6.26 -4.74 -22.73
CA ARG A 104 -7.08 -3.52 -22.79
C ARG A 104 -8.28 -3.62 -21.85
N ILE A 105 -8.60 -2.53 -21.15
CA ILE A 105 -9.77 -2.44 -20.30
C ILE A 105 -11.00 -2.22 -21.19
N VAL A 106 -11.97 -3.13 -21.07
CA VAL A 106 -13.18 -3.14 -21.90
C VAL A 106 -14.45 -2.81 -21.11
N ALA A 107 -14.40 -2.89 -19.77
CA ALA A 107 -15.51 -2.52 -18.93
C ALA A 107 -15.06 -1.89 -17.61
N VAL A 108 -15.88 -0.95 -17.13
CA VAL A 108 -15.76 -0.29 -15.84
C VAL A 108 -17.13 -0.34 -15.17
N THR A 109 -17.21 -0.96 -14.00
CA THR A 109 -18.49 -1.13 -13.26
C THR A 109 -18.34 -0.58 -11.85
N GLU A 110 -19.28 0.26 -11.41
CA GLU A 110 -19.34 0.69 -10.02
C GLU A 110 -19.85 -0.49 -9.15
N GLY A 111 -19.01 -0.94 -8.22
CA GLY A 111 -19.30 -2.05 -7.30
C GLY A 111 -20.08 -1.62 -6.05
N GLY A 112 -20.21 -0.31 -5.81
CA GLY A 112 -20.96 0.28 -4.69
C GLY A 112 -20.06 0.97 -3.66
N ARG A 113 -20.61 1.28 -2.48
CA ARG A 113 -19.91 2.00 -1.40
C ARG A 113 -19.23 1.05 -0.42
N VAL A 114 -18.11 1.49 0.16
CA VAL A 114 -17.47 0.81 1.29
C VAL A 114 -18.36 0.95 2.53
N PRO A 115 -18.86 -0.14 3.15
CA PRO A 115 -19.78 -0.02 4.29
C PRO A 115 -19.22 0.72 5.51
N ALA A 116 -17.89 0.68 5.69
CA ALA A 116 -17.19 1.30 6.81
C ALA A 116 -16.76 2.76 6.56
N ALA A 117 -16.85 3.25 5.31
CA ALA A 117 -16.39 4.58 4.92
C ALA A 117 -17.31 5.14 3.81
N GLN A 118 -18.22 6.05 4.18
CA GLN A 118 -19.31 6.50 3.31
C GLN A 118 -18.84 7.27 2.06
N ASP A 119 -17.60 7.73 2.09
CA ASP A 119 -16.87 8.46 1.06
C ASP A 119 -16.04 7.55 0.15
N LEU A 120 -15.93 6.25 0.43
CA LEU A 120 -15.20 5.31 -0.42
C LEU A 120 -16.14 4.50 -1.33
N PHE A 121 -15.70 4.28 -2.57
CA PHE A 121 -16.43 3.60 -3.64
C PHE A 121 -15.56 2.53 -4.28
N TYR A 122 -16.13 1.36 -4.54
CA TYR A 122 -15.50 0.30 -5.31
C TYR A 122 -15.83 0.44 -6.79
N TYR A 123 -14.82 0.27 -7.62
CA TYR A 123 -14.97 0.12 -9.06
C TYR A 123 -14.30 -1.17 -9.51
N GLN A 124 -14.87 -1.86 -10.47
CA GLN A 124 -14.28 -3.02 -11.10
C GLN A 124 -13.88 -2.66 -12.53
N LEU A 125 -12.60 -2.79 -12.83
CA LEU A 125 -12.06 -2.74 -14.18
C LEU A 125 -11.97 -4.17 -14.71
N VAL A 126 -12.41 -4.41 -15.94
CA VAL A 126 -12.34 -5.72 -16.60
C VAL A 126 -11.57 -5.59 -17.91
N SER A 127 -10.54 -6.40 -18.05
CA SER A 127 -9.71 -6.53 -19.26
C SER A 127 -10.39 -7.38 -20.34
N GLU A 128 -9.89 -7.32 -21.57
CA GLU A 128 -10.38 -8.13 -22.69
C GLU A 128 -10.14 -9.63 -22.50
N GLU A 129 -9.15 -10.02 -21.68
CA GLU A 129 -8.86 -11.38 -21.27
C GLU A 129 -9.82 -11.89 -20.19
N GLY A 130 -10.66 -11.00 -19.64
CA GLY A 130 -11.60 -11.31 -18.56
C GLY A 130 -11.01 -11.21 -17.15
N SER A 131 -9.74 -10.81 -17.01
CA SER A 131 -9.14 -10.47 -15.71
C SER A 131 -9.77 -9.21 -15.16
N SER A 132 -9.97 -9.15 -13.84
CA SER A 132 -10.60 -8.01 -13.18
C SER A 132 -9.76 -7.43 -12.05
N LEU A 133 -9.73 -6.11 -11.97
CA LEU A 133 -9.10 -5.33 -10.90
C LEU A 133 -10.18 -4.55 -10.15
N THR A 134 -10.16 -4.61 -8.82
CA THR A 134 -11.00 -3.73 -7.99
C THR A 134 -10.18 -2.49 -7.62
N LEU A 135 -10.74 -1.32 -7.86
CA LEU A 135 -10.20 -0.03 -7.45
C LEU A 135 -11.03 0.53 -6.31
N VAL A 136 -10.37 1.20 -5.37
CA VAL A 136 -11.03 2.02 -4.34
C VAL A 136 -10.81 3.50 -4.64
N LEU A 137 -11.90 4.24 -4.80
CA LEU A 137 -11.89 5.69 -5.00
C LEU A 137 -12.54 6.39 -3.80
N LYS A 138 -11.96 7.50 -3.35
CA LYS A 138 -12.54 8.35 -2.29
C LYS A 138 -13.18 9.59 -2.90
N ALA A 139 -14.40 9.93 -2.51
CA ALA A 139 -15.04 11.20 -2.85
C ALA A 139 -14.81 12.23 -1.74
N THR A 140 -14.55 13.49 -2.09
CA THR A 140 -14.54 14.60 -1.12
C THR A 140 -15.88 15.30 -1.05
N GLU A 141 -16.07 16.11 0.01
CA GLU A 141 -17.24 16.97 0.18
C GLU A 141 -17.38 18.00 -0.96
N GLU A 142 -16.27 18.34 -1.63
CA GLU A 142 -16.21 19.24 -2.78
C GLU A 142 -16.57 18.55 -4.11
N GLY A 143 -16.89 17.25 -4.07
CA GLY A 143 -17.25 16.47 -5.26
C GLY A 143 -16.07 16.04 -6.13
N ARG A 144 -14.83 16.12 -5.61
CA ARG A 144 -13.64 15.54 -6.24
C ARG A 144 -13.50 14.08 -5.87
N TYR A 145 -12.75 13.32 -6.67
CA TYR A 145 -12.48 11.92 -6.40
C TYR A 145 -10.98 11.63 -6.47
N TYR A 146 -10.51 10.71 -5.62
CA TYR A 146 -9.11 10.39 -5.39
C TYR A 146 -8.88 8.89 -5.48
N LEU A 147 -7.69 8.50 -5.90
CA LEU A 147 -7.29 7.11 -5.88
C LEU A 147 -6.86 6.71 -4.46
N ALA A 148 -7.70 5.93 -3.78
CA ALA A 148 -7.50 5.48 -2.40
C ALA A 148 -7.27 3.97 -2.34
N ASP A 149 -6.59 3.44 -3.36
CA ASP A 149 -6.46 2.01 -3.57
C ASP A 149 -5.22 1.44 -2.84
N PRO A 150 -5.35 0.31 -2.10
CA PRO A 150 -4.22 -0.28 -1.39
C PRO A 150 -3.05 -0.68 -2.28
N VAL A 151 -3.28 -1.01 -3.57
CA VAL A 151 -2.17 -1.32 -4.49
C VAL A 151 -1.31 -0.08 -4.69
N VAL A 152 -1.91 1.07 -5.00
CA VAL A 152 -1.20 2.36 -5.08
C VAL A 152 -0.44 2.65 -3.80
N PHE A 153 -1.07 2.41 -2.65
CA PHE A 153 -0.44 2.70 -1.36
C PHE A 153 0.77 1.80 -1.06
N TYR A 154 0.64 0.50 -1.30
CA TYR A 154 1.59 -0.49 -0.78
C TYR A 154 2.53 -1.12 -1.80
N SER A 155 2.33 -0.97 -3.12
CA SER A 155 3.21 -1.57 -4.14
C SER A 155 4.69 -1.19 -3.96
N GLY A 156 4.98 0.09 -3.69
CA GLY A 156 6.34 0.53 -3.41
C GLY A 156 6.93 -0.08 -2.12
N PHE A 157 6.13 -0.22 -1.07
CA PHE A 157 6.57 -0.83 0.19
C PHE A 157 6.79 -2.33 0.05
N LYS A 158 5.90 -3.03 -0.65
CA LYS A 158 6.01 -4.45 -1.02
C LYS A 158 7.33 -4.71 -1.74
N ASN A 159 7.64 -3.94 -2.79
CA ASN A 159 8.88 -4.11 -3.55
C ASN A 159 10.11 -3.96 -2.65
N ARG A 160 10.16 -2.90 -1.84
CA ARG A 160 11.27 -2.67 -0.89
C ARG A 160 11.40 -3.78 0.14
N LEU A 161 10.29 -4.28 0.68
CA LEU A 161 10.28 -5.40 1.62
C LEU A 161 10.85 -6.66 0.95
N MET A 162 10.35 -7.01 -0.24
CA MET A 162 10.80 -8.20 -0.97
C MET A 162 12.27 -8.14 -1.32
N HIS A 163 12.77 -7.00 -1.81
CA HIS A 163 14.20 -6.82 -2.05
C HIS A 163 15.02 -7.02 -0.78
N ARG A 164 14.65 -6.39 0.34
CA ARG A 164 15.36 -6.53 1.61
C ARG A 164 15.32 -7.96 2.14
N TYR A 165 14.20 -8.65 1.97
CA TYR A 165 14.04 -10.04 2.41
C TYR A 165 14.95 -10.99 1.62
N LEU A 166 14.98 -10.88 0.30
CA LEU A 166 15.88 -11.70 -0.54
C LEU A 166 17.35 -11.41 -0.26
N GLU A 167 17.72 -10.14 -0.09
CA GLU A 167 19.09 -9.77 0.27
C GLU A 167 19.47 -10.32 1.66
N ALA A 168 18.55 -10.30 2.63
CA ALA A 168 18.75 -10.88 3.94
C ALA A 168 18.97 -12.41 3.87
N LEU A 169 18.19 -13.11 3.05
CA LEU A 169 18.39 -14.54 2.78
C LEU A 169 19.79 -14.79 2.20
N LYS A 170 20.16 -14.11 1.10
CA LYS A 170 21.48 -14.24 0.45
C LYS A 170 22.64 -13.96 1.40
N ALA A 171 22.52 -12.90 2.21
CA ALA A 171 23.50 -12.50 3.20
C ALA A 171 23.51 -13.37 4.47
N ARG A 172 22.53 -14.29 4.62
CA ARG A 172 22.31 -15.10 5.84
C ARG A 172 22.11 -14.24 7.10
N ASP A 173 21.48 -13.08 6.93
CA ASP A 173 21.17 -12.14 8.01
C ASP A 173 19.85 -12.54 8.69
N VAL A 174 19.99 -13.36 9.73
CA VAL A 174 18.86 -13.87 10.52
C VAL A 174 18.04 -12.75 11.17
N GLU A 175 18.67 -11.65 11.57
CA GLU A 175 17.94 -10.53 12.18
C GLU A 175 17.12 -9.75 11.15
N ALA A 176 17.66 -9.56 9.94
CA ALA A 176 16.91 -8.92 8.85
C ALA A 176 15.76 -9.79 8.36
N ILE A 177 15.94 -11.12 8.28
CA ILE A 177 14.86 -12.08 8.03
C ILE A 177 13.76 -11.93 9.10
N ALA A 178 14.14 -11.93 10.37
CA ALA A 178 13.20 -11.80 11.50
C ALA A 178 12.38 -10.49 11.48
N ARG A 179 12.97 -9.39 11.01
CA ARG A 179 12.27 -8.09 10.88
C ARG A 179 11.31 -8.04 9.70
N ALA A 180 11.55 -8.82 8.65
CA ALA A 180 10.71 -8.84 7.46
C ALA A 180 9.45 -9.69 7.67
N VAL A 181 9.58 -10.82 8.39
CA VAL A 181 8.48 -11.76 8.62
C VAL A 181 7.46 -11.18 9.61
N TYR A 182 6.23 -11.08 9.14
CA TYR A 182 5.08 -10.59 9.90
C TYR A 182 4.49 -11.72 10.75
N LEU A 183 4.40 -11.50 12.07
CA LEU A 183 3.78 -12.47 12.98
C LEU A 183 2.31 -12.19 13.26
N ASP A 184 1.96 -10.95 13.56
CA ASP A 184 0.61 -10.54 13.98
C ASP A 184 0.50 -9.01 14.11
N GLU A 185 -0.73 -8.53 14.34
CA GLU A 185 -1.08 -7.13 14.64
C GLU A 185 -0.41 -6.59 15.92
N THR A 186 0.34 -7.41 16.68
CA THR A 186 0.95 -7.00 17.95
C THR A 186 2.33 -6.36 17.76
N GLY A 187 2.83 -6.29 16.52
CA GLY A 187 4.10 -5.61 16.18
C GLY A 187 5.33 -6.31 16.77
N LYS A 188 5.21 -7.59 17.14
CA LYS A 188 6.34 -8.37 17.67
C LYS A 188 7.19 -8.91 16.52
N THR A 189 8.49 -8.69 16.63
CA THR A 189 9.48 -9.26 15.71
C THR A 189 9.46 -10.79 15.74
N TYR A 190 9.61 -11.43 14.58
CA TYR A 190 9.72 -12.88 14.47
C TYR A 190 10.91 -13.41 15.31
N PRO A 191 10.76 -14.47 16.13
CA PRO A 191 11.84 -14.98 16.96
C PRO A 191 13.09 -15.35 16.14
N LEU A 192 14.27 -14.97 16.62
CA LEU A 192 15.53 -15.18 15.90
C LEU A 192 15.85 -16.67 15.68
N ASP A 193 15.52 -17.52 16.65
CA ASP A 193 15.69 -18.97 16.52
C ASP A 193 14.80 -19.54 15.41
N LYS A 194 13.55 -19.08 15.33
CA LYS A 194 12.67 -19.44 14.23
C LYS A 194 13.15 -18.88 12.88
N ALA A 195 13.66 -17.65 12.85
CA ALA A 195 14.22 -17.06 11.62
C ALA A 195 15.43 -17.87 11.12
N GLY A 196 16.27 -18.38 12.02
CA GLY A 196 17.35 -19.30 11.68
C GLY A 196 16.86 -20.61 11.07
N ASN A 197 15.77 -21.18 11.62
CA ASN A 197 15.15 -22.38 11.04
C ASN A 197 14.56 -22.11 9.65
N LEU A 198 13.94 -20.94 9.45
CA LEU A 198 13.43 -20.51 8.16
C LEU A 198 14.55 -20.39 7.13
N LEU A 199 15.65 -19.73 7.49
CA LEU A 199 16.86 -19.65 6.64
C LEU A 199 17.37 -21.05 6.26
N GLY A 200 17.43 -21.98 7.22
CA GLY A 200 17.82 -23.37 6.97
C GLY A 200 16.96 -24.04 5.90
N ARG A 201 15.63 -23.85 5.93
CA ARG A 201 14.71 -24.38 4.90
C ARG A 201 14.99 -23.79 3.51
N TYR A 202 15.31 -22.49 3.43
CA TYR A 202 15.73 -21.88 2.18
C TYR A 202 17.05 -22.45 1.68
N GLU A 203 18.05 -22.67 2.54
CA GLU A 203 19.34 -23.26 2.16
C GLU A 203 19.23 -24.74 1.71
N GLU A 204 18.27 -25.48 2.26
CA GLU A 204 17.95 -26.84 1.85
C GLU A 204 17.25 -26.89 0.48
N THR A 205 16.41 -25.89 0.19
CA THR A 205 15.54 -25.88 -0.99
C THR A 205 16.17 -25.15 -2.19
N PHE A 206 17.00 -24.14 -1.94
CA PHE A 206 17.54 -23.23 -2.95
C PHE A 206 19.05 -23.01 -2.79
N ASP A 207 19.70 -22.71 -3.91
CA ASP A 207 20.97 -22.01 -3.95
C ASP A 207 20.66 -20.51 -3.83
N LEU A 208 20.93 -19.94 -2.65
CA LEU A 208 20.44 -18.60 -2.26
C LEU A 208 20.81 -17.49 -3.25
N GLU A 209 21.97 -17.59 -3.90
CA GLU A 209 22.43 -16.62 -4.92
C GLU A 209 21.49 -16.54 -6.13
N THR A 210 20.71 -17.59 -6.38
CA THR A 210 19.78 -17.68 -7.52
C THR A 210 18.39 -17.13 -7.22
N LEU A 211 18.13 -16.70 -5.98
CA LEU A 211 16.80 -16.24 -5.58
C LEU A 211 16.40 -14.96 -6.32
N ALA A 212 15.20 -14.98 -6.86
CA ALA A 212 14.44 -13.88 -7.43
C ALA A 212 13.00 -13.93 -6.93
N TRP A 213 12.21 -12.89 -7.19
CA TRP A 213 10.81 -12.85 -6.82
C TRP A 213 9.95 -12.26 -7.94
N GLU A 214 8.70 -12.69 -8.01
CA GLU A 214 7.70 -12.21 -8.95
C GLU A 214 6.37 -12.00 -8.20
N PHE A 215 5.70 -10.89 -8.51
CA PHE A 215 4.34 -10.65 -8.04
C PHE A 215 3.36 -11.46 -8.89
N THR A 216 2.44 -12.21 -8.31
CA THR A 216 1.54 -13.08 -9.10
C THR A 216 0.06 -12.73 -8.96
N GLY A 217 -0.27 -11.82 -8.04
CA GLY A 217 -1.62 -11.31 -7.87
C GLY A 217 -1.85 -10.75 -6.49
N HIS A 218 -3.06 -10.29 -6.20
CA HIS A 218 -3.43 -9.85 -4.86
C HIS A 218 -4.78 -10.42 -4.45
N PHE A 219 -5.00 -10.54 -3.14
CA PHE A 219 -6.25 -11.04 -2.58
C PHE A 219 -6.92 -10.00 -1.67
N GLY A 220 -8.23 -9.88 -1.86
CA GLY A 220 -9.12 -9.11 -0.98
C GLY A 220 -8.97 -7.58 -1.08
N PRO A 221 -9.87 -6.84 -0.42
CA PRO A 221 -9.89 -5.38 -0.44
C PRO A 221 -8.81 -4.74 0.45
N TYR A 222 -8.05 -5.53 1.20
CA TYR A 222 -7.05 -5.07 2.18
C TYR A 222 -5.60 -5.31 1.74
N GLY A 223 -5.35 -5.59 0.46
CA GLY A 223 -4.00 -5.57 -0.12
C GLY A 223 -3.08 -6.67 0.38
N GLU A 224 -3.51 -7.93 0.33
CA GLU A 224 -2.56 -9.04 0.42
C GLU A 224 -1.95 -9.29 -0.96
N PHE A 225 -0.63 -9.18 -1.10
CA PHE A 225 0.08 -9.42 -2.36
C PHE A 225 0.65 -10.84 -2.38
N LEU A 226 0.27 -11.62 -3.37
CA LEU A 226 0.80 -12.94 -3.65
C LEU A 226 2.14 -12.79 -4.39
N ILE A 227 3.16 -13.47 -3.87
CA ILE A 227 4.52 -13.39 -4.37
C ILE A 227 5.05 -14.81 -4.54
N GLU A 228 5.67 -15.07 -5.68
CA GLU A 228 6.47 -16.27 -5.90
C GLU A 228 7.94 -15.93 -5.73
N ILE A 229 8.63 -16.62 -4.84
CA ILE A 229 10.08 -16.66 -4.80
C ILE A 229 10.54 -17.79 -5.71
N THR A 230 11.36 -17.46 -6.69
CA THR A 230 11.93 -18.40 -7.65
C THR A 230 13.42 -18.56 -7.42
N GLY A 231 13.95 -19.74 -7.76
CA GLY A 231 15.38 -20.02 -7.68
C GLY A 231 15.70 -21.39 -8.23
N SER A 232 16.89 -21.90 -7.92
CA SER A 232 17.28 -23.26 -8.30
C SER A 232 18.09 -23.93 -7.22
N ARG A 233 18.12 -25.27 -7.22
CA ARG A 233 19.04 -26.06 -6.40
C ARG A 233 19.65 -27.14 -7.27
N GLU A 234 20.98 -27.18 -7.34
CA GLU A 234 21.70 -28.15 -8.18
C GLU A 234 21.25 -28.08 -9.66
N GLY A 235 20.90 -26.88 -10.12
CA GLY A 235 20.39 -26.62 -11.47
C GLY A 235 18.92 -26.98 -11.71
N VAL A 236 18.19 -27.44 -10.67
CA VAL A 236 16.75 -27.73 -10.76
C VAL A 236 15.94 -26.51 -10.30
N PRO A 237 15.08 -25.92 -11.15
CA PRO A 237 14.22 -24.80 -10.77
C PRO A 237 13.25 -25.15 -9.64
N ARG A 238 13.02 -24.19 -8.75
CA ARG A 238 12.12 -24.29 -7.59
C ARG A 238 11.31 -23.00 -7.45
N VAL A 239 10.11 -23.13 -6.89
CA VAL A 239 9.19 -22.03 -6.62
C VAL A 239 8.67 -22.18 -5.19
N HIS A 240 8.52 -21.07 -4.49
CA HIS A 240 7.94 -20.98 -3.16
C HIS A 240 7.01 -19.77 -3.07
N GLU A 241 5.75 -20.01 -2.70
CA GLU A 241 4.74 -18.97 -2.61
C GLU A 241 4.74 -18.35 -1.20
N ILE A 242 4.72 -17.03 -1.15
CA ILE A 242 4.57 -16.25 0.08
C ILE A 242 3.53 -15.15 -0.12
N THR A 243 3.13 -14.50 0.96
CA THR A 243 2.18 -13.38 0.90
C THR A 243 2.76 -12.17 1.62
N VAL A 244 2.77 -11.01 0.96
CA VAL A 244 3.01 -9.73 1.64
C VAL A 244 1.67 -9.21 2.12
N VAL A 245 1.56 -9.00 3.43
CA VAL A 245 0.34 -8.53 4.09
C VAL A 245 0.50 -7.05 4.40
N THR A 246 -0.56 -6.30 4.15
CA THR A 246 -0.60 -4.85 4.37
C THR A 246 -1.80 -4.47 5.22
N GLY A 247 -1.67 -3.41 6.00
CA GLY A 247 -2.72 -2.92 6.89
C GLY A 247 -2.16 -2.00 7.97
N ASP A 248 -2.95 -1.02 8.41
CA ASP A 248 -2.60 -0.10 9.50
C ASP A 248 -1.24 0.60 9.36
N GLY A 249 -0.83 0.89 8.12
CA GLY A 249 0.47 1.50 7.81
C GLY A 249 1.66 0.56 7.96
N GLN A 250 1.42 -0.73 8.16
CA GLN A 250 2.43 -1.78 8.27
C GLN A 250 2.45 -2.67 7.04
N VAL A 251 3.63 -3.20 6.74
CA VAL A 251 3.87 -4.18 5.68
C VAL A 251 4.81 -5.23 6.23
N GLY A 252 4.45 -6.51 6.04
CA GLY A 252 5.33 -7.62 6.37
C GLY A 252 4.97 -8.87 5.59
N LEU A 253 5.78 -9.93 5.68
CA LEU A 253 5.54 -11.16 4.93
C LEU A 253 4.98 -12.30 5.79
N ARG A 254 4.03 -13.05 5.25
CA ARG A 254 3.66 -14.39 5.71
C ARG A 254 4.36 -15.39 4.81
N ASP A 255 5.29 -16.15 5.39
CA ASP A 255 5.95 -17.27 4.74
C ASP A 255 5.34 -18.58 5.29
N PRO A 256 4.78 -19.48 4.46
CA PRO A 256 4.24 -20.76 4.92
C PRO A 256 5.27 -21.64 5.66
N TRP A 257 6.57 -21.37 5.50
CA TRP A 257 7.61 -22.05 6.25
C TRP A 257 7.90 -21.43 7.63
N ALA A 258 7.30 -20.30 7.95
CA ALA A 258 7.50 -19.58 9.21
C ALA A 258 6.55 -20.02 10.35
N ASP A 259 5.70 -21.03 10.14
CA ASP A 259 4.82 -21.60 11.17
C ASP A 259 5.61 -22.25 12.34
#